data_AF-A0A850RVW2-F1
#
_entry.id   AF-A0A850RVW2-F1
#
_cell.length_a   1.000
_cell.length_b   1.000
_cell.length_c   1.000
_cell.angle_alpha   90.00
_cell.angle_beta   90.00
_cell.angle_gamma   90.00
#
_symmetry.space_group_name_H-M   'P 1'
#
loop_
_entity.id
_entity.type
_entity.pdbx_description
1 polymer ?
#
loop_
_entity_poly.entity_id
_entity_poly.type
_entity_poly.pdbx_seq_one_letter_code
_entity_poly.pdbx_strand_id
1 'polypeptide(L)' 'MSAEALRIFNNLPSELQQEALQLCELHSEDEAVYLTALRNMDEREKRKFLFRLSRIKHGL' A
#
# COMPACT_ATOMS: atom_id res chain seq x y z
N MET A 1 6.74 -6.57 7.79
CA MET A 1 6.45 -5.34 7.02
C MET A 1 7.70 -4.67 6.49
N SER A 2 7.69 -4.15 5.25
CA SER A 2 8.76 -3.30 4.70
C SER A 2 8.68 -1.86 5.18
N ALA A 3 9.80 -1.13 5.10
CA ALA A 3 9.87 0.28 5.52
C ALA A 3 8.95 1.19 4.67
N GLU A 4 8.72 0.85 3.40
CA GLU A 4 7.79 1.61 2.55
C GLU A 4 6.35 1.37 2.95
N ALA A 5 5.93 0.11 3.13
CA ALA A 5 4.60 -0.22 3.65
C ALA A 5 4.34 0.48 4.99
N LEU A 6 5.32 0.48 5.90
CA LEU A 6 5.18 1.15 7.20
C LEU A 6 5.01 2.67 7.08
N ARG A 7 5.72 3.31 6.14
CA ARG A 7 5.52 4.74 5.85
C ARG A 7 4.15 5.01 5.24
N ILE A 8 3.65 4.15 4.35
CA ILE A 8 2.32 4.32 3.76
C ILE A 8 1.26 4.17 4.84
N PHE A 9 1.33 3.09 5.62
CA PHE A 9 0.39 2.80 6.69
C PHE A 9 0.27 3.96 7.68
N ASN A 10 1.40 4.52 8.13
CA ASN A 10 1.41 5.65 9.06
C ASN A 10 0.82 6.95 8.48
N ASN A 11 0.75 7.07 7.16
CA ASN A 11 0.13 8.22 6.48
C ASN A 11 -1.34 7.97 6.10
N LEU A 12 -1.85 6.75 6.26
CA LEU A 12 -3.26 6.46 6.02
C LEU A 12 -4.13 7.02 7.16
N PRO A 13 -5.34 7.50 6.87
CA PRO A 13 -6.38 7.75 7.86
C PRO A 13 -6.64 6.51 8.73
N SER A 14 -7.09 6.71 9.97
CA SER A 14 -7.33 5.63 10.93
C SER A 14 -8.29 4.55 10.43
N GLU A 15 -9.30 4.95 9.65
CA GLU A 15 -10.27 4.03 9.03
C GLU A 15 -9.59 3.08 8.03
N LEU A 16 -8.67 3.61 7.21
CA LEU A 16 -7.92 2.83 6.23
C LEU A 16 -6.81 2.00 6.89
N GLN A 17 -6.27 2.45 8.01
CA GLN A 17 -5.37 1.61 8.81
C GLN A 17 -6.09 0.36 9.33
N GLN A 18 -7.35 0.51 9.80
CA GLN A 18 -8.15 -0.64 10.22
C GLN A 18 -8.50 -1.58 9.06
N GLU A 19 -8.85 -1.04 7.89
CA GLU A 19 -9.09 -1.87 6.68
C GLU A 19 -7.83 -2.65 6.28
N ALA A 20 -6.65 -2.01 6.31
CA ALA A 20 -5.39 -2.69 6.05
C ALA A 20 -5.09 -3.80 7.09
N LEU A 21 -5.37 -3.56 8.38
CA LEU A 21 -5.19 -4.57 9.42
C LEU A 21 -6.13 -5.77 9.23
N GLN A 22 -7.37 -5.55 8.79
CA GLN A 22 -8.29 -6.65 8.45
C GLN A 22 -7.79 -7.46 7.24
N LEU A 23 -7.23 -6.78 6.24
CA LEU A 23 -6.69 -7.44 5.05
C LEU A 23 -5.42 -8.26 5.35
N CYS A 24 -4.71 -7.99 6.45
CA CYS A 24 -3.58 -8.82 6.90
C CYS A 24 -3.98 -10.26 7.27
N GLU A 25 -5.26 -10.55 7.49
CA GLU A 25 -5.73 -11.92 7.71
C GLU A 25 -5.70 -12.77 6.44
N LEU A 26 -5.73 -12.12 5.27
CA LEU A 26 -5.83 -12.78 3.95
C LEU A 26 -4.59 -12.56 3.08
N HIS A 27 -3.85 -11.48 3.33
CA HIS A 27 -2.69 -11.06 2.55
C HIS A 27 -1.49 -10.82 3.47
N SER A 28 -0.29 -10.75 2.87
CA SER A 28 0.88 -10.29 3.62
C SER A 28 0.67 -8.84 4.08
N GLU A 29 1.30 -8.46 5.20
CA GLU A 29 1.15 -7.10 5.76
C GLU A 29 1.44 -6.00 4.72
N ASP A 30 2.48 -6.18 3.91
CA ASP A 30 2.84 -5.24 2.85
C ASP A 30 1.75 -5.15 1.79
N GLU A 31 1.26 -6.29 1.30
CA GLU A 31 0.20 -6.33 0.29
C GLU A 31 -1.10 -5.74 0.82
N ALA A 32 -1.47 -6.03 2.07
CA ALA A 32 -2.65 -5.47 2.70
C ALA A 32 -2.59 -3.94 2.71
N VAL A 33 -1.46 -3.36 3.15
CA VAL A 33 -1.25 -1.91 3.15
C VAL A 33 -1.26 -1.33 1.72
N TYR A 34 -0.57 -1.97 0.78
CA TYR A 34 -0.53 -1.49 -0.61
C TYR A 34 -1.91 -1.55 -1.28
N LEU A 35 -2.69 -2.60 -1.04
CA LEU A 35 -4.04 -2.74 -1.58
C LEU A 35 -4.97 -1.68 -1.02
N THR A 36 -4.97 -1.44 0.28
CA THR A 36 -5.79 -0.40 0.90
C THR A 36 -5.41 0.98 0.37
N ALA A 37 -4.12 1.27 0.26
CA ALA A 37 -3.63 2.53 -0.30
C ALA A 37 -4.06 2.69 -1.77
N LEU A 38 -3.90 1.65 -2.59
CA LEU A 38 -4.27 1.65 -4.02
C LEU A 38 -5.78 1.84 -4.28
N ARG A 39 -6.64 1.36 -3.38
CA ARG A 39 -8.10 1.52 -3.50
C ARG A 39 -8.55 2.95 -3.24
N ASN A 40 -7.80 3.70 -2.45
CA ASN A 40 -8.16 5.04 -1.98
C ASN A 40 -7.39 6.17 -2.69
N MET A 41 -6.40 5.85 -3.50
CA MET A 41 -5.68 6.81 -4.34
C MET A 41 -6.47 7.20 -5.59
N ASP A 42 -6.26 8.43 -6.07
CA ASP A 42 -6.75 8.84 -7.38
C ASP A 42 -6.00 8.11 -8.52
N GLU A 43 -6.56 8.09 -9.73
CA GLU A 43 -5.97 7.39 -10.89
C GLU A 43 -4.59 7.94 -11.31
N ARG A 44 -4.22 9.15 -10.90
CA ARG A 44 -2.90 9.73 -11.22
C ARG A 44 -1.86 9.25 -10.23
N GLU A 45 -2.17 9.25 -8.95
CA GLU A 45 -1.35 8.78 -7.85
C GLU A 45 -1.17 7.28 -7.92
N LYS A 46 -2.25 6.53 -8.19
CA LYS A 46 -2.22 5.08 -8.39
C LYS A 46 -1.22 4.66 -9.46
N ARG A 47 -1.21 5.33 -10.61
CA ARG A 47 -0.23 5.07 -11.68
C ARG A 47 1.20 5.34 -11.24
N LYS A 48 1.46 6.46 -10.55
CA LYS A 48 2.79 6.78 -10.01
C LYS A 48 3.24 5.74 -8.97
N PHE A 49 2.31 5.31 -8.13
CA PHE A 49 2.55 4.32 -7.10
C PHE A 49 2.93 2.97 -7.70
N LEU A 50 2.11 2.45 -8.62
CA LEU A 50 2.38 1.20 -9.33
C LEU A 50 3.71 1.25 -10.10
N PHE A 51 4.04 2.40 -10.72
CA PHE A 51 5.33 2.57 -11.39
C PHE A 51 6.51 2.55 -10.41
N ARG A 52 6.35 3.13 -9.22
CA ARG A 52 7.39 3.08 -8.18
C ARG A 52 7.57 1.67 -7.64
N LEU A 53 6.45 0.98 -7.38
CA LEU A 53 6.44 -0.40 -6.92
C LEU A 53 7.07 -1.36 -7.94
N SER A 54 6.78 -1.15 -9.23
CA SER A 54 7.37 -1.97 -10.31
C SER A 54 8.88 -1.77 -10.41
N ARG A 55 9.40 -0.55 -10.24
CA ARG A 55 10.85 -0.30 -10.19
C ARG A 55 11.52 -1.03 -9.02
N ILE A 56 10.89 -1.03 -7.85
CA ILE A 56 11.43 -1.71 -6.66
C ILE A 56 11.43 -3.23 -6.86
N LYS A 57 10.38 -3.79 -7.48
CA LYS A 57 10.22 -5.24 -7.64
C LYS A 57 10.96 -5.82 -8.85
N HIS A 58 11.13 -5.05 -9.92
CA HIS A 58 11.69 -5.50 -11.20
C HIS A 58 12.99 -4.80 -11.61
N GLY A 59 13.50 -3.84 -10.83
CA GLY A 59 14.83 -3.25 -11.05
C GLY A 59 14.97 -2.45 -12.35
N LEU A 60 13.90 -1.76 -12.78
CA LEU A 60 13.92 -0.84 -13.93
C LEU A 60 14.48 0.56 -13.56
#